data_AF-A0A4R9VCF4-F1
#
_entry.id   AF-A0A4R9VCF4-F1
#
_cell.length_a   1.000
_cell.length_b   1.000
_cell.length_c   1.000
_cell.angle_alpha   90.00
_cell.angle_beta   90.00
_cell.angle_gamma   90.00
#
_symmetry.space_group_name_H-M   'P 1'
#
loop_
_entity.id
_entity.type
_entity.pdbx_description
1 polymer ?
#
loop_
_entity_poly.entity_id
_entity_poly.type
_entity_poly.pdbx_seq_one_letter_code
_entity_poly.pdbx_strand_id
1 'polypeptide(L)' 'MTAAMDELLGILDLERLEHNLYRGRSPQVEWQRVFGGQTIAQALVAAQRTVEPDRFVHSLH' A
#
# COMPACT_ATOMS: atom_id res chain seq x y z
N MET A 1 -11.79 8.45 -14.26
CA MET A 1 -10.98 7.38 -13.65
C MET A 1 -11.58 6.05 -14.06
N THR A 2 -10.77 4.99 -14.24
CA THR A 2 -11.28 3.66 -14.63
C THR A 2 -11.56 2.83 -13.37
N ALA A 3 -12.49 1.87 -13.45
CA ALA A 3 -12.81 0.99 -12.31
C ALA A 3 -11.58 0.27 -11.74
N ALA A 4 -10.66 -0.18 -12.63
CA ALA A 4 -9.40 -0.80 -12.20
C ALA A 4 -8.46 0.16 -11.47
N MET A 5 -8.46 1.45 -11.83
CA MET A 5 -7.64 2.45 -11.14
C MET A 5 -8.21 2.80 -9.77
N ASP A 6 -9.54 2.86 -9.65
CA ASP A 6 -10.23 3.08 -8.38
C ASP A 6 -9.95 1.93 -7.40
N GLU A 7 -9.99 0.69 -7.90
CA GLU A 7 -9.65 -0.50 -7.12
C GLU A 7 -8.20 -0.47 -6.64
N LEU A 8 -7.25 -0.14 -7.54
CA LEU A 8 -5.84 -0.03 -7.18
C LEU A 8 -5.62 1.02 -6.08
N LEU A 9 -6.21 2.21 -6.23
CA LEU A 9 -6.09 3.26 -5.22
C LEU A 9 -6.72 2.83 -3.88
N GLY A 10 -7.84 2.12 -3.92
CA GLY A 10 -8.46 1.54 -2.71
C GLY A 10 -7.58 0.51 -2.01
N ILE A 11 -6.81 -0.30 -2.76
CA ILE A 11 -5.84 -1.25 -2.20
C ILE A 11 -4.66 -0.52 -1.54
N LEU A 12 -4.24 0.62 -2.09
CA LEU A 12 -3.12 1.41 -1.59
C LEU A 12 -3.49 2.34 -0.43
N ASP A 13 -4.78 2.59 -0.20
CA ASP A 13 -5.24 3.36 0.95
C ASP A 13 -5.31 2.50 2.22
N LEU A 14 -4.18 2.42 2.93
CA LEU A 14 -4.04 1.57 4.10
C LEU A 14 -4.83 2.08 5.31
N GLU A 15 -5.44 1.16 6.04
CA GLU A 15 -6.03 1.44 7.34
C GLU A 15 -4.93 1.56 8.39
N ARG A 16 -4.85 2.69 9.11
CA ARG A 16 -3.93 2.84 10.24
C ARG A 16 -4.56 2.26 11.50
N LEU A 17 -3.91 1.27 12.10
CA LEU A 17 -4.36 0.66 13.35
C LEU A 17 -3.76 1.40 14.57
N GLU A 18 -2.45 1.67 14.53
CA GLU A 18 -1.70 2.33 15.61
C GLU A 18 -0.51 3.15 15.06
N HIS A 19 0.36 3.64 15.95
CA HIS A 19 1.61 4.28 15.57
C HIS A 19 2.51 3.27 14.82
N ASN A 20 2.80 3.58 13.55
CA ASN A 20 3.59 2.74 12.64
C ASN A 20 3.01 1.34 12.37
N LEU A 21 1.71 1.13 12.62
CA LEU A 21 1.01 -0.13 12.34
C LEU A 21 -0.14 0.10 11.35
N TYR A 22 -0.06 -0.55 10.19
CA TYR A 22 -1.02 -0.39 9.09
C TYR A 22 -1.52 -1.75 8.60
N ARG A 23 -2.80 -1.80 8.19
CA ARG A 23 -3.44 -2.97 7.60
C ARG A 23 -3.66 -2.74 6.11
N GLY A 24 -2.98 -3.54 5.29
CA GLY A 24 -3.27 -3.67 3.87
C GLY A 24 -4.38 -4.69 3.60
N ARG A 25 -5.03 -4.53 2.46
CA ARG A 25 -6.00 -5.50 1.91
C ARG A 25 -5.46 -6.04 0.60
N SER A 26 -5.75 -7.29 0.29
CA SER A 26 -5.49 -7.91 -1.01
C SER A 26 -6.81 -8.39 -1.61
N PRO A 27 -7.05 -8.23 -2.92
CA PRO A 27 -8.17 -8.85 -3.59
C PRO A 27 -8.20 -10.36 -3.32
N GLN A 28 -9.38 -10.89 -3.00
CA GLN A 28 -9.55 -12.31 -2.78
C GLN A 28 -9.70 -13.00 -4.13
N VAL A 29 -8.57 -13.30 -4.77
CA VAL A 29 -8.50 -14.06 -6.02
C VAL A 29 -8.31 -15.54 -5.73
N GLU A 30 -8.71 -16.41 -6.67
CA GLU A 30 -8.57 -17.88 -6.54
C GLU A 30 -7.10 -18.32 -6.33
N TRP A 31 -6.14 -17.46 -6.70
CA TRP A 31 -4.71 -17.69 -6.49
C TRP A 31 -4.26 -17.25 -5.10
N GLN A 32 -3.71 -18.17 -4.31
CA GLN A 32 -3.34 -17.95 -2.90
C GLN A 32 -2.11 -17.05 -2.66
N ARG A 33 -1.55 -16.41 -3.69
CA ARG A 33 -0.32 -15.59 -3.56
C ARG A 33 -0.64 -14.11 -3.78
N VAL A 34 -0.17 -13.26 -2.87
CA VAL A 34 -0.21 -11.82 -3.06
C VAL A 34 0.83 -11.42 -4.11
N PHE A 35 0.43 -10.56 -5.04
CA PHE A 35 1.34 -10.00 -6.03
C PHE A 35 2.43 -9.17 -5.34
N GLY A 36 3.70 -9.45 -5.60
CA GLY A 36 4.82 -8.80 -4.91
C GLY A 36 4.83 -7.27 -5.06
N GLY A 37 4.41 -6.75 -6.22
CA GLY A 37 4.27 -5.31 -6.42
C GLY A 37 3.21 -4.67 -5.51
N GLN A 38 2.13 -5.39 -5.18
CA GLN A 38 1.14 -4.93 -4.22
C GLN A 38 1.76 -4.82 -2.82
N THR A 39 2.46 -5.87 -2.37
CA THR A 39 3.10 -5.90 -1.06
C THR A 39 4.10 -4.75 -0.90
N ILE A 40 4.96 -4.54 -1.91
CA ILE A 40 5.96 -3.48 -1.91
C ILE A 40 5.30 -2.09 -1.94
N ALA A 41 4.27 -1.89 -2.76
CA ALA A 41 3.58 -0.61 -2.84
C ALA A 41 2.88 -0.25 -1.51
N GLN A 42 2.21 -1.22 -0.88
CA GLN A 42 1.60 -1.02 0.44
C GLN A 42 2.67 -0.75 1.51
N ALA A 43 3.76 -1.49 1.53
CA ALA A 43 4.88 -1.24 2.46
C ALA A 43 5.46 0.18 2.29
N LEU A 44 5.60 0.63 1.04
CA LEU A 44 6.10 1.96 0.75
C LEU A 44 5.14 3.07 1.19
N VAL A 45 3.82 2.91 0.95
CA VAL A 45 2.81 3.86 1.44
C VAL A 45 2.83 3.94 2.97
N ALA A 46 2.94 2.81 3.66
CA ALA A 46 3.06 2.78 5.11
C ALA A 46 4.30 3.55 5.59
N ALA A 47 5.47 3.29 4.99
CA ALA A 47 6.72 3.98 5.32
C ALA A 47 6.65 5.49 5.05
N GLN A 48 6.06 5.90 3.91
CA GLN A 48 5.93 7.30 3.54
C GLN A 48 4.99 8.08 4.50
N ARG A 49 4.06 7.39 5.17
CA ARG A 49 3.15 8.00 6.18
C ARG A 49 3.80 8.19 7.55
N THR A 50 5.04 7.73 7.77
CA THR A 50 5.76 7.89 9.05
C THR A 50 6.83 8.98 9.01
N VAL A 51 7.01 9.63 7.85
CA VAL A 51 7.96 10.72 7.64
C VAL A 51 7.24 12.04 7.36
N GLU A 52 7.96 13.14 7.49
CA GLU A 52 7.43 14.47 7.15
C GLU A 52 7.02 14.55 5.67
N PRO A 53 5.97 15.34 5.31
CA PRO A 53 5.42 15.39 3.95
C PRO A 53 6.40 15.83 2.86
N ASP A 54 7.49 16.51 3.22
CA ASP A 54 8.54 16.98 2.30
C ASP A 54 9.65 15.94 2.05
N ARG A 55 9.61 14.78 2.74
CA ARG A 55 10.61 13.71 2.60
C ARG A 55 10.16 12.64 1.62
N PHE A 56 10.39 12.84 0.33
CA PHE A 56 10.03 11.87 -0.70
C PHE A 56 10.95 10.64 -0.71
N VAL A 57 10.37 9.45 -0.87
CA VAL A 57 11.13 8.22 -1.16
C VAL A 57 11.99 8.38 -2.41
N HIS A 58 13.25 7.96 -2.32
CA HIS A 58 14.18 7.93 -3.45
C HIS A 58 14.69 6.51 -3.79
N SER A 59 14.55 5.55 -2.87
CA SER A 59 14.94 4.15 -3.06
C SER A 59 14.23 3.24 -2.06
N LEU A 60 14.08 1.96 -2.40
CA LEU A 60 13.48 0.92 -1.56
C LEU A 60 14.17 -0.42 -1.88
N HIS A 61 14.42 -1.25 -0.86
CA HIS A 61 15.04 -2.56 -0.97
C HIS A 61 14.13 -3.63 -0.37
#